data_AF-K4RH19-F1
#
_entry.id   AF-K4RH19-F1
#
_cell.length_a   1.000
_cell.length_b   1.000
_cell.length_c   1.000
_cell.angle_alpha   90.00
_cell.angle_beta   90.00
_cell.angle_gamma   90.00
#
_symmetry.space_group_name_H-M   'P 1'
#
loop_
_entity.id
_entity.type
_entity.pdbx_description
1 polymer ?
#
loop_
_entity_poly.entity_id
_entity_poly.type
_entity_poly.pdbx_seq_one_letter_code
_entity_poly.pdbx_strand_id
1 'polypeptide(L)'
;MSFADDVLDQLALRCQVVLPHLNERQRRLMLAQEARLLGHGGVRAVARVAGVSESTVRNGVFELEAGGDPLPDGCVRRPGGGRKPAEQQDPSLVPALLKLVEPDERG
;
A
#
# COMPACT_ATOMS: atom_id res chain seq x y z
N MET A 1 14.84 7.12 23.84
CA MET A 1 15.79 7.98 23.11
C MET A 1 14.98 9.13 22.53
N SER A 2 15.40 10.37 22.76
CA SER A 2 14.70 11.56 22.25
C SER A 2 15.42 12.06 21.01
N PHE A 3 14.66 12.37 19.95
CA PHE A 3 15.17 13.13 18.81
C PHE A 3 15.12 14.63 19.15
N ALA A 4 15.87 15.46 18.41
CA ALA A 4 15.78 16.91 18.56
C ALA A 4 14.40 17.40 18.12
N ASP A 5 13.82 18.35 18.86
CA ASP A 5 12.45 18.84 18.62
C ASP A 5 12.31 19.44 17.22
N ASP A 6 13.29 20.23 16.76
CA ASP A 6 13.31 20.80 15.40
C ASP A 6 13.18 19.75 14.30
N VAL A 7 13.76 18.56 14.49
CA VAL A 7 13.69 17.45 13.52
C VAL A 7 12.28 16.86 13.50
N LEU A 8 11.66 16.71 14.67
CA LEU A 8 10.29 16.21 14.79
C LEU A 8 9.28 17.22 14.24
N ASP A 9 9.50 18.51 14.43
CA ASP A 9 8.67 19.59 13.91
C ASP A 9 8.74 19.68 12.38
N GLN A 10 9.94 19.56 11.81
CA GLN A 10 10.12 19.49 10.35
C GLN A 10 9.43 18.26 9.76
N LEU A 11 9.53 17.10 10.43
CA LEU A 11 8.83 15.90 10.03
C LEU A 11 7.30 16.09 10.10
N ALA A 12 6.79 16.70 11.17
CA ALA A 12 5.37 16.98 11.34
C ALA A 12 4.84 17.88 10.22
N LEU A 13 5.55 18.96 9.92
CA LEU A 13 5.21 19.87 8.82
C LEU A 13 5.18 19.14 7.48
N ARG A 14 6.20 18.33 7.19
CA ARG A 14 6.27 17.55 5.95
C ARG A 14 5.11 16.56 5.85
N CYS A 15 4.78 15.87 6.95
CA CYS A 15 3.65 14.95 7.00
C CYS A 15 2.32 15.69 6.74
N GLN A 16 2.10 16.83 7.39
CA GLN A 16 0.88 17.60 7.24
C GLN A 16 0.67 18.10 5.81
N VAL A 17 1.74 18.57 5.16
CA VAL A 17 1.67 19.13 3.80
C VAL A 17 1.60 18.04 2.74
N VAL A 18 2.42 16.99 2.83
CA VAL A 18 2.60 16.04 1.72
C VAL A 18 1.60 14.89 1.77
N LEU A 19 1.32 14.33 2.94
CA LEU A 19 0.49 13.11 3.05
C LEU A 19 -0.89 13.25 2.38
N PRO A 20 -1.62 14.38 2.48
CA PRO A 20 -2.93 14.53 1.83
C PRO A 20 -2.92 14.24 0.32
N HIS A 21 -1.81 14.50 -0.36
CA HIS A 21 -1.67 14.34 -1.82
C HIS A 21 -1.22 12.94 -2.24
N LEU A 22 -0.86 12.08 -1.28
CA LEU A 22 -0.35 10.75 -1.53
C LEU A 22 -1.43 9.68 -1.34
N ASN A 23 -1.36 8.62 -2.14
CA ASN A 23 -2.16 7.41 -1.91
C ASN A 23 -1.64 6.59 -0.70
N GLU A 24 -2.39 5.55 -0.31
CA GLU A 24 -2.10 4.73 0.87
C GLU A 24 -0.66 4.17 0.87
N ARG A 25 -0.20 3.66 -0.27
CA ARG A 25 1.14 3.07 -0.42
C ARG A 25 2.23 4.13 -0.40
N GLN A 26 2.05 5.21 -1.16
CA GLN A 26 3.00 6.32 -1.21
C GLN A 26 3.22 6.94 0.18
N ARG A 27 2.14 7.16 0.94
CA ARG A 27 2.22 7.60 2.35
C ARG A 27 3.10 6.66 3.16
N ARG A 28 2.84 5.35 3.06
CA ARG A 28 3.57 4.31 3.81
C ARG A 28 5.06 4.30 3.49
N LEU A 29 5.44 4.43 2.21
CA LEU A 29 6.83 4.44 1.78
C LEU A 29 7.57 5.71 2.21
N MET A 30 6.91 6.88 2.14
CA MET A 30 7.47 8.14 2.62
C MET A 30 7.78 8.06 4.13
N LEU A 31 6.80 7.63 4.94
CA LEU A 31 6.99 7.46 6.38
C LEU A 31 8.10 6.45 6.71
N ALA A 32 8.21 5.38 5.92
CA ALA A 32 9.25 4.39 6.11
C ALA A 32 10.65 4.93 5.79
N GLN A 33 10.80 5.78 4.77
CA GLN A 33 12.08 6.45 4.50
C GLN A 33 12.48 7.37 5.66
N GLU A 34 11.55 8.16 6.19
CA GLU A 34 11.81 9.00 7.38
C GLU A 34 12.25 8.16 8.58
N ALA A 35 11.61 7.00 8.80
CA ALA A 35 11.97 6.09 9.88
C ALA A 35 13.38 5.50 9.70
N ARG A 36 13.80 5.21 8.46
CA ARG A 36 15.16 4.74 8.14
C ARG A 36 16.20 5.84 8.40
N LEU A 37 15.92 7.07 8.01
CA LEU A 37 16.80 8.22 8.24
C LEU A 37 17.02 8.50 9.73
N LEU A 38 15.98 8.34 10.55
CA LEU A 38 16.07 8.50 12.00
C LEU A 38 16.72 7.30 12.72
N GLY A 39 16.85 6.15 12.05
CA GLY A 39 17.49 4.96 12.61
C GLY A 39 16.74 4.36 13.80
N HIS A 40 17.47 4.03 14.88
CA HIS A 40 16.90 3.32 16.02
C HIS A 40 15.82 4.16 16.73
N GLY A 41 14.62 3.60 16.87
CA GLY A 41 13.45 4.32 17.40
C GLY A 41 12.70 5.19 16.39
N GLY A 42 13.20 5.31 15.14
CA GLY A 42 12.58 6.09 14.08
C GLY A 42 11.15 5.66 13.77
N VAL A 43 10.87 4.35 13.74
CA VAL A 43 9.50 3.81 13.53
C VAL A 43 8.51 4.38 14.54
N ARG A 44 8.87 4.40 15.82
CA ARG A 44 8.01 4.90 16.90
C ARG A 44 7.83 6.42 16.83
N ALA A 45 8.91 7.15 16.53
CA ALA A 45 8.85 8.60 16.40
C ALA A 45 7.98 9.03 15.21
N VAL A 46 8.20 8.45 14.03
CA VAL A 46 7.42 8.74 12.82
C VAL A 46 5.95 8.38 13.02
N ALA A 47 5.65 7.21 13.59
CA ALA A 47 4.27 6.80 13.86
C ALA A 47 3.53 7.81 14.77
N ARG A 48 4.21 8.28 15.82
CA ARG A 48 3.66 9.29 16.73
C ARG A 48 3.43 10.63 16.02
N VAL A 49 4.42 11.12 15.27
CA VAL A 49 4.34 12.41 14.57
C VAL A 49 3.26 12.40 13.48
N ALA A 50 3.19 11.32 12.70
CA ALA A 50 2.25 11.20 11.59
C ALA A 50 0.84 10.72 12.02
N GLY A 51 0.64 10.37 13.30
CA GLY A 51 -0.66 9.89 13.81
C GLY A 51 -1.09 8.54 13.22
N VAL A 52 -0.13 7.65 12.91
CA VAL A 52 -0.40 6.32 12.33
C VAL A 52 0.10 5.21 13.26
N SER A 53 -0.28 3.97 12.95
CA SER A 53 0.24 2.81 13.68
C SER A 53 1.72 2.54 13.39
N GLU A 54 2.47 2.05 14.38
CA GLU A 54 3.85 1.61 14.16
C GLU A 54 3.95 0.48 13.12
N SER A 55 2.94 -0.38 13.03
CA SER A 55 2.90 -1.45 12.03
C SER A 55 2.79 -0.91 10.61
N THR A 56 2.07 0.20 10.39
CA THR A 56 2.05 0.90 9.09
C THR A 56 3.45 1.31 8.65
N VAL A 57 4.21 1.97 9.53
CA VAL A 57 5.56 2.43 9.25
C VAL A 57 6.52 1.24 9.06
N ARG A 58 6.45 0.25 9.97
CA ARG A 58 7.27 -0.96 9.91
C ARG A 58 7.04 -1.76 8.61
N ASN A 59 5.79 -1.89 8.17
CA ASN A 59 5.46 -2.56 6.91
C ASN A 59 6.05 -1.80 5.71
N GLY A 60 6.03 -0.47 5.73
CA GLY A 60 6.70 0.32 4.71
C GLY A 60 8.21 0.12 4.70
N VAL A 61 8.85 0.00 5.87
CA VAL A 61 10.29 -0.29 5.97
C VAL A 61 10.60 -1.65 5.34
N PHE A 62 9.86 -2.70 5.71
CA PHE A 62 10.02 -4.02 5.09
C PHE A 62 9.79 -3.99 3.58
N GLU A 63 8.83 -3.19 3.11
CA GLU A 63 8.56 -3.07 1.68
C GLU A 63 9.72 -2.40 0.93
N LEU A 64 10.36 -1.39 1.52
CA LEU A 64 11.55 -0.74 0.96
C LEU A 64 12.77 -1.66 0.97
N GLU A 65 13.00 -2.39 2.06
CA GLU A 65 14.11 -3.35 2.16
C GLU A 65 13.93 -4.54 1.23
N ALA A 66 12.69 -4.92 0.91
CA ALA A 66 12.40 -5.96 -0.07
C ALA A 66 12.79 -5.55 -1.51
N GLY A 67 13.14 -4.28 -1.77
CA GLY A 67 13.71 -3.82 -3.03
C GLY A 67 12.83 -4.01 -4.26
N GLY A 68 11.50 -4.07 -4.08
CA GLY A 68 10.58 -4.26 -5.21
C GLY A 68 10.51 -3.03 -6.09
N ASP A 69 10.41 -3.24 -7.40
CA ASP A 69 10.22 -2.16 -8.37
C ASP A 69 8.99 -1.30 -8.06
N PRO A 70 8.97 -0.02 -8.52
CA PRO A 70 7.76 0.78 -8.54
C PRO A 70 6.60 -0.02 -9.16
N LEU A 71 5.40 0.15 -8.59
CA LEU A 71 4.24 -0.50 -9.20
C LEU A 71 3.93 0.18 -10.54
N PRO A 72 3.32 -0.55 -11.50
CA PRO A 72 2.79 0.05 -12.72
C PRO A 72 1.89 1.25 -12.40
N ASP A 73 1.85 2.23 -13.30
CA ASP A 73 1.02 3.42 -13.13
C ASP A 73 -0.45 3.06 -12.87
N GLY A 74 -1.05 3.73 -11.88
CA GLY A 74 -2.41 3.45 -11.42
C GLY A 74 -2.54 2.29 -10.43
N CYS A 75 -1.50 1.47 -10.22
CA CYS A 75 -1.53 0.39 -9.24
C CYS A 75 -1.01 0.83 -7.85
N VAL A 76 -1.90 0.86 -6.87
CA VAL A 76 -1.55 1.17 -5.46
C VAL A 76 -1.08 -0.07 -4.69
N ARG A 77 -1.50 -1.27 -5.10
CA ARG A 77 -1.19 -2.53 -4.40
C ARG A 77 -0.51 -3.50 -5.35
N ARG A 78 0.33 -4.39 -4.81
CA ARG A 78 0.90 -5.49 -5.58
C ARG A 78 -0.23 -6.36 -6.17
N PRO A 79 -0.06 -6.90 -7.39
CA PRO A 79 -1.03 -7.81 -7.98
C PRO A 79 -1.23 -9.03 -7.07
N GLY A 80 -2.44 -9.60 -7.09
CA GLY A 80 -2.81 -10.78 -6.28
C GLY A 80 -3.38 -10.47 -4.88
N GLY A 81 -3.56 -9.19 -4.53
CA GLY A 81 -4.17 -8.79 -3.26
C GLY A 81 -5.71 -8.81 -3.22
N GLY A 82 -6.37 -9.14 -4.34
CA GLY A 82 -7.83 -9.22 -4.46
C GLY A 82 -8.32 -10.67 -4.44
N ARG A 83 -9.64 -10.85 -4.26
CA ARG A 83 -10.27 -12.15 -4.51
C ARG A 83 -9.98 -12.55 -5.95
N LYS A 84 -9.51 -13.79 -6.15
CA LYS A 84 -9.22 -14.30 -7.49
C LYS A 84 -10.48 -14.19 -8.36
N PRO A 85 -10.34 -13.87 -9.67
CA PRO A 85 -11.45 -13.88 -10.61
C PRO A 85 -12.24 -15.18 -10.54
N ALA A 86 -13.56 -15.13 -10.76
CA ALA A 86 -14.43 -16.27 -10.57
C ALA A 86 -14.05 -17.44 -11.52
N GLU A 87 -13.55 -17.13 -12.72
CA GLU A 87 -13.01 -18.08 -13.69
C GLU A 87 -11.71 -18.77 -13.25
N GLN A 88 -10.93 -18.14 -12.35
CA GLN A 88 -9.78 -18.80 -11.72
C GLN A 88 -10.21 -19.71 -10.55
N GLN A 89 -11.33 -19.40 -9.90
CA GLN A 89 -11.88 -20.22 -8.82
C GLN A 89 -12.65 -21.42 -9.38
N ASP A 90 -13.37 -21.22 -10.48
CA ASP A 90 -14.15 -22.22 -11.19
C ASP A 90 -13.89 -22.13 -12.70
N PRO A 91 -12.99 -22.98 -13.24
CA PRO A 91 -12.70 -23.03 -14.67
C PRO A 91 -13.91 -23.41 -15.54
N SER A 92 -14.95 -24.01 -14.96
CA SER A 92 -16.17 -24.42 -15.68
C SER A 92 -17.20 -23.30 -15.82
N LEU A 93 -17.00 -22.18 -15.10
CA LEU A 93 -17.93 -21.06 -15.03
C LEU A 93 -18.21 -20.43 -16.40
N VAL A 94 -17.16 -20.09 -17.15
CA VAL A 94 -17.31 -19.44 -18.46
C VAL A 94 -18.02 -20.36 -19.48
N PRO A 95 -17.62 -21.64 -19.63
CA PRO A 95 -18.38 -22.59 -20.44
C PRO A 95 -19.85 -22.76 -20.01
N ALA A 96 -20.13 -22.79 -18.71
CA ALA A 96 -21.50 -22.94 -18.21
C ALA A 96 -22.37 -21.72 -18.52
N LEU A 97 -21.82 -20.51 -18.37
CA LEU A 97 -22.51 -19.26 -18.71
C LEU A 97 -22.80 -19.16 -20.21
N LEU A 98 -21.87 -19.57 -21.06
CA LEU A 98 -22.08 -19.57 -22.51
C LEU A 98 -23.22 -20.49 -22.95
N LYS A 99 -23.38 -21.65 -22.30
CA LYS A 99 -24.51 -22.57 -22.55
C LYS A 99 -25.88 -21.98 -22.19
N LEU A 100 -25.93 -21.02 -21.25
CA LEU A 100 -27.19 -20.35 -20.91
C LEU A 100 -27.61 -19.30 -21.96
N VAL A 101 -26.68 -18.86 -22.80
CA VAL A 101 -26.89 -17.83 -23.82
C VAL A 101 -27.07 -18.43 -25.22
N GLU A 102 -26.84 -19.74 -25.40
CA GLU A 102 -27.12 -20.41 -26.68
C GLU A 102 -28.58 -20.14 -27.08
N PRO A 103 -28.81 -19.44 -28.21
CA PRO A 103 -30.17 -19.18 -28.65
C PRO A 103 -30.77 -20.52 -29.03
N ASP A 104 -31.90 -20.83 -28.42
CA ASP A 104 -32.86 -21.78 -28.94
C ASP A 104 -33.38 -21.14 -30.25
N GLU A 105 -32.60 -21.28 -31.33
CA GLU A 105 -32.95 -20.79 -32.66
C GLU A 105 -34.17 -21.58 -33.14
N ARG A 106 -35.35 -21.08 -32.75
CA ARG A 106 -36.59 -21.39 -33.44
C ARG A 106 -36.47 -20.78 -34.83
N GLY A 107 -36.29 -21.66 -35.81
CA GLY A 107 -36.41 -21.34 -37.23
C GLY A 107 -37.77 -20.79 -37.63
#